data_AF-A0A838TI35-F1
#
_entry.id   AF-A0A838TI35-F1
#
_cell.length_a   1.000
_cell.length_b   1.000
_cell.length_c   1.000
_cell.angle_alpha   90.00
_cell.angle_beta   90.00
_cell.angle_gamma   90.00
#
_symmetry.space_group_name_H-M   'P 1'
#
loop_
_entity.id
_entity.type
_entity.pdbx_description
1 polymer ?
#
loop_
_entity_poly.entity_id
_entity_poly.type
_entity_poly.pdbx_seq_one_letter_code
_entity_poly.pdbx_strand_id
1 'polypeptide(L)'
;MKTFFATYWERLSSTYWFIPTVMAVSATAFSFLSIHFDSIINAKWARTAGYIWGGGPTGARSVLSTVASSTITVAGVVFSITIVALTLASSQFGPRLLRNFMSDRGTQIV
;
A
#
# COMPACT_ATOMS: atom_id res chain seq x y z
N MET A 1 9.49 29.06 -8.25
CA MET A 1 8.87 27.81 -8.76
C MET A 1 9.08 26.58 -7.88
N LYS A 2 10.23 26.40 -7.20
CA LYS A 2 10.46 25.25 -6.29
C LYS A 2 9.57 25.23 -5.03
N THR A 3 9.06 26.37 -4.59
CA THR A 3 8.22 26.47 -3.39
C THR A 3 6.79 25.98 -3.60
N PHE A 4 6.19 26.19 -4.78
CA PHE A 4 4.83 25.73 -5.07
C PHE A 4 4.70 24.21 -5.02
N PHE A 5 5.67 23.48 -5.59
CA PHE A 5 5.69 22.01 -5.52
C PHE A 5 5.86 21.50 -4.09
N ALA A 6 6.73 22.14 -3.30
CA ALA A 6 6.93 21.76 -1.89
C ALA A 6 5.66 21.97 -1.06
N THR A 7 4.98 23.12 -1.21
CA THR A 7 3.74 23.41 -0.47
C THR A 7 2.56 22.56 -0.95
N TYR A 8 2.48 22.25 -2.25
CA TYR A 8 1.45 21.36 -2.79
C TYR A 8 1.67 19.91 -2.33
N TRP A 9 2.93 19.46 -2.32
CA TRP A 9 3.34 18.17 -1.75
C TRP A 9 3.06 18.08 -0.25
N GLU A 10 3.32 19.15 0.51
CA GLU A 10 2.97 19.22 1.93
C GLU A 10 1.46 19.12 2.16
N ARG A 11 0.65 19.85 1.40
CA ARG A 11 -0.82 19.81 1.50
C ARG A 11 -1.40 18.44 1.12
N LEU A 12 -0.83 17.80 0.10
CA LEU A 12 -1.21 16.45 -0.30
C LEU A 12 -0.78 15.42 0.76
N SER A 13 0.46 15.50 1.26
CA SER A 13 0.96 14.64 2.34
C SER A 13 0.29 14.86 3.70
N SER A 14 -0.38 16.00 3.90
CA SER A 14 -1.19 16.26 5.10
C SER A 14 -2.49 15.45 5.11
N THR A 15 -2.84 14.81 3.99
CA THR A 15 -4.02 13.95 3.88
C THR A 15 -3.61 12.50 4.11
N TYR A 16 -4.23 11.86 5.12
CA TYR A 16 -3.98 10.44 5.44
C TYR A 16 -4.02 9.49 4.26
N TRP A 17 -4.88 9.78 3.29
CA TRP A 17 -5.17 8.91 2.16
C TRP A 17 -4.17 9.08 1.02
N PHE A 18 -3.31 10.09 1.05
CA PHE A 18 -2.40 10.37 -0.07
C PHE A 18 -1.40 9.23 -0.29
N ILE A 19 -0.72 8.79 0.77
CA ILE A 19 0.27 7.71 0.67
C ILE A 19 -0.37 6.37 0.24
N PRO A 20 -1.45 5.88 0.88
CA PRO A 20 -2.14 4.68 0.43
C PRO A 20 -2.61 4.75 -1.03
N THR A 21 -3.08 5.92 -1.47
CA THR A 21 -3.52 6.12 -2.86
C THR A 21 -2.35 6.05 -3.84
N VAL A 22 -1.23 6.70 -3.51
CA VAL A 22 -0.01 6.64 -4.34
C VAL A 22 0.52 5.21 -4.41
N MET A 23 0.52 4.47 -3.29
CA MET A 23 0.90 3.06 -3.25
C MET A 23 0.00 2.21 -4.16
N ALA A 24 -1.32 2.37 -4.07
CA ALA A 24 -2.27 1.66 -4.92
C ALA A 24 -2.05 1.95 -6.42
N VAL A 25 -1.92 3.23 -6.79
CA VAL A 25 -1.65 3.64 -8.18
C VAL A 25 -0.33 3.07 -8.68
N SER A 26 0.72 3.12 -7.86
CA SER A 26 2.04 2.57 -8.22
C SER A 26 2.00 1.05 -8.40
N ALA A 27 1.27 0.32 -7.54
CA ALA A 27 1.09 -1.12 -7.66
C ALA A 27 0.32 -1.49 -8.94
N THR A 28 -0.73 -0.74 -9.29
CA THR A 28 -1.45 -0.89 -10.56
C THR A 28 -0.53 -0.64 -11.75
N ALA A 29 0.29 0.42 -11.71
CA ALA A 29 1.26 0.69 -12.78
C ALA A 29 2.29 -0.45 -12.92
N PHE A 30 2.85 -0.92 -11.81
CA PHE A 30 3.79 -2.05 -11.78
C PHE A 30 3.17 -3.33 -12.35
N SER A 31 1.88 -3.59 -12.09
CA SER A 31 1.15 -4.73 -12.66
C SER A 31 1.17 -4.69 -14.19
N PHE A 32 0.82 -3.54 -14.80
CA PHE A 32 0.84 -3.38 -16.26
C PHE A 32 2.25 -3.46 -16.83
N LEU A 33 3.23 -2.84 -16.18
CA LEU A 33 4.65 -2.93 -16.56
C LEU A 33 5.14 -4.38 -16.56
N SER A 34 4.79 -5.15 -15.52
CA SER A 34 5.18 -6.56 -15.40
C SER A 34 4.64 -7.40 -16.55
N ILE A 35 3.36 -7.22 -16.92
CA ILE A 35 2.74 -7.91 -18.07
C ILE A 35 3.45 -7.51 -19.39
N HIS A 36 3.77 -6.23 -19.55
CA HIS A 36 4.48 -5.74 -20.73
C HIS A 36 5.89 -6.34 -20.84
N PHE A 37 6.65 -6.35 -19.74
CA PHE A 37 7.97 -6.98 -19.70
C PHE A 37 7.92 -8.48 -19.95
N ASP A 38 6.96 -9.20 -19.37
CA ASP A 38 6.77 -10.64 -19.59
C ASP A 38 6.49 -10.96 -21.08
N SER A 39 5.78 -10.07 -21.78
CA SER A 39 5.51 -10.23 -23.22
C SER A 39 6.73 -10.01 -24.12
N ILE A 40 7.71 -9.20 -23.67
CA ILE A 40 8.92 -8.86 -24.45
C ILE A 40 10.06 -9.84 -24.12
N ILE A 41 10.17 -10.23 -22.86
CA ILE A 41 11.22 -11.13 -22.37
C ILE A 41 10.81 -12.56 -22.73
N ASN A 42 11.45 -13.10 -23.76
CA ASN A 42 11.18 -14.46 -24.22
C ASN A 42 11.55 -15.47 -23.10
N ALA A 43 10.54 -15.98 -22.37
CA ALA A 43 10.68 -16.80 -21.15
C ALA A 43 11.30 -18.20 -21.35
N LYS A 44 11.99 -18.43 -22.48
CA LYS A 44 12.69 -19.69 -22.75
C LYS A 44 13.80 -19.96 -21.72
N TRP A 45 14.55 -18.94 -21.31
CA TRP A 45 15.63 -19.07 -20.33
C TRP A 45 15.11 -19.43 -18.93
N ALA A 46 13.99 -18.85 -18.52
CA ALA A 46 13.40 -19.07 -17.20
C ALA A 46 12.75 -20.46 -17.08
N ARG A 47 12.18 -21.01 -18.18
CA ARG A 47 11.68 -22.41 -18.21
C ARG A 47 12.80 -23.43 -18.04
N THR A 48 13.97 -23.18 -18.64
CA THR A 48 15.14 -24.07 -18.51
C THR A 48 15.77 -24.02 -17.12
N ALA A 49 15.67 -22.89 -16.41
CA ALA A 49 16.27 -22.71 -15.10
C ALA A 49 15.47 -23.34 -13.93
N GLY A 50 14.29 -23.92 -14.18
CA GLY A 50 13.47 -24.59 -13.14
C GLY A 50 12.83 -23.66 -12.11
N TYR A 51 13.02 -22.33 -12.22
CA TYR A 51 12.48 -21.32 -11.30
C TYR A 51 11.02 -20.95 -11.58
N ILE A 52 10.43 -21.37 -12.70
CA ILE A 52 9.04 -21.03 -13.02
C ILE A 52 8.10 -21.96 -12.26
N TRP A 53 7.34 -21.35 -11.36
CA TRP A 53 6.24 -21.98 -10.65
C TRP A 53 5.22 -22.62 -11.61
N GLY A 54 4.95 -23.92 -11.44
CA GLY A 54 4.13 -24.72 -12.35
C GLY A 54 2.60 -24.53 -12.22
N GLY A 55 2.13 -23.67 -11.31
CA GLY A 55 0.70 -23.48 -11.03
C GLY A 55 -0.07 -22.69 -12.12
N GLY A 56 0.62 -22.21 -13.15
CA GLY A 56 0.04 -21.46 -14.27
C GLY A 56 -0.62 -20.13 -13.87
N PRO A 57 -1.23 -19.40 -14.82
CA PRO A 57 -1.82 -18.09 -14.57
C PRO A 57 -2.96 -18.13 -13.53
N THR A 58 -3.77 -19.20 -13.55
CA THR A 58 -4.91 -19.37 -12.64
C THR A 58 -4.45 -19.54 -11.20
N GLY A 59 -3.42 -20.37 -10.98
CA GLY A 59 -2.85 -20.52 -9.66
C GLY A 59 -2.29 -19.19 -9.15
N ALA A 60 -1.61 -18.43 -10.01
CA ALA A 60 -0.92 -17.20 -9.58
C ALA A 60 -1.95 -16.17 -9.12
N ARG A 61 -3.05 -16.06 -9.88
CA ARG A 61 -4.22 -15.25 -9.49
C ARG A 61 -4.84 -15.72 -8.17
N SER A 62 -4.96 -17.03 -7.96
CA SER A 62 -5.50 -17.58 -6.71
C SER A 62 -4.64 -17.24 -5.49
N VAL A 63 -3.32 -17.41 -5.60
CA VAL A 63 -2.38 -17.04 -4.54
C VAL A 63 -2.42 -15.53 -4.29
N LEU A 64 -2.34 -14.71 -5.34
CA LEU A 64 -2.42 -13.25 -5.21
C LEU A 64 -3.74 -12.80 -4.59
N SER A 65 -4.87 -13.41 -4.96
CA SER A 65 -6.19 -13.10 -4.39
C SER A 65 -6.26 -13.47 -2.91
N THR A 66 -5.65 -14.59 -2.52
CA THR A 66 -5.61 -15.05 -1.12
C THR A 66 -4.72 -14.14 -0.27
N VAL A 67 -3.57 -13.73 -0.80
CA VAL A 67 -2.70 -12.77 -0.14
C VAL A 67 -3.40 -11.42 -0.02
N ALA A 68 -4.01 -10.91 -1.10
CA ALA A 68 -4.73 -9.65 -1.06
C ALA A 68 -5.87 -9.64 -0.04
N SER A 69 -6.72 -10.68 -0.02
CA SER A 69 -7.84 -10.76 0.91
C SER A 69 -7.39 -10.86 2.38
N SER A 70 -6.34 -11.65 2.64
CA SER A 70 -5.75 -11.76 3.99
C SER A 70 -5.12 -10.44 4.44
N THR A 71 -4.38 -9.75 3.56
CA THR A 71 -3.80 -8.43 3.87
C THR A 71 -4.87 -7.39 4.15
N ILE A 72 -5.97 -7.34 3.38
CA ILE A 72 -7.10 -6.43 3.65
C ILE A 72 -7.70 -6.70 5.04
N THR A 73 -7.86 -7.97 5.39
CA THR A 73 -8.38 -8.37 6.72
C THR A 73 -7.46 -7.89 7.84
N VAL A 74 -6.15 -8.14 7.72
CA VAL A 74 -5.15 -7.70 8.70
C VAL A 74 -5.13 -6.18 8.82
N ALA A 75 -5.12 -5.46 7.70
CA ALA A 75 -5.15 -3.99 7.68
C ALA A 75 -6.40 -3.44 8.39
N GLY A 76 -7.58 -4.04 8.15
CA GLY A 76 -8.81 -3.66 8.82
C GLY A 76 -8.76 -3.86 10.33
N VAL A 77 -8.19 -4.98 10.80
CA VAL A 77 -8.01 -5.27 12.23
C VAL A 77 -7.04 -4.26 12.88
N VAL A 78 -5.88 -4.03 12.25
CA VAL A 78 -4.88 -3.08 12.76
C VAL A 78 -5.50 -1.68 12.85
N PHE A 79 -6.15 -1.21 11.79
CA PHE A 79 -6.81 0.10 11.76
C PHE A 79 -7.87 0.24 12.86
N SER A 80 -8.69 -0.79 13.06
CA SER A 80 -9.71 -0.82 14.12
C SER A 80 -9.08 -0.66 15.51
N ILE A 81 -8.04 -1.45 15.82
CA ILE A 81 -7.34 -1.37 17.11
C ILE A 81 -6.66 0.00 17.28
N THR A 82 -6.05 0.55 16.23
CA THR A 82 -5.44 1.89 16.25
C THR A 82 -6.47 2.97 16.57
N ILE A 83 -7.66 2.95 15.94
CA ILE A 83 -8.72 3.91 16.23
C ILE A 83 -9.21 3.79 17.67
N VAL A 84 -9.40 2.56 18.17
CA VAL A 84 -9.83 2.35 19.56
C VAL A 84 -8.80 2.93 20.53
N ALA A 85 -7.51 2.64 20.32
CA ALA A 85 -6.43 3.18 21.12
C ALA A 85 -6.39 4.72 21.06
N LEU A 86 -6.54 5.30 19.88
CA LEU A 86 -6.49 6.76 19.69
C LEU A 86 -7.70 7.46 20.32
N THR A 87 -8.87 6.84 20.26
CA THR A 87 -10.11 7.33 20.89
C THR A 87 -9.97 7.31 22.41
N LEU A 88 -9.43 6.22 22.98
CA LEU A 88 -9.17 6.09 24.41
C LEU A 88 -8.08 7.05 24.91
N ALA A 89 -7.04 7.30 24.12
CA ALA A 89 -6.03 8.29 24.45
C ALA A 89 -6.62 9.71 24.43
N SER A 90 -7.50 10.00 23.46
CA SER A 90 -8.12 11.32 23.32
C SER A 90 -9.13 11.64 24.40
N SER A 91 -9.78 10.62 24.98
CA SER A 91 -10.65 10.81 26.15
C SER A 91 -9.86 11.11 27.42
N GLN A 92 -8.63 10.60 27.55
CA GLN A 92 -7.77 10.79 28.73
C GLN A 92 -6.93 12.08 28.67
N PHE A 93 -6.41 12.43 27.50
CA PHE A 93 -5.43 13.51 27.33
C PHE A 93 -5.91 14.65 26.42
N GLY A 94 -7.15 14.55 25.92
CA GLY A 94 -7.81 15.57 25.10
C GLY A 94 -7.62 15.41 23.59
N PRO A 95 -8.46 16.07 22.78
CA PRO A 95 -8.59 15.83 21.33
C PRO A 95 -7.39 16.28 20.48
N ARG A 96 -6.41 16.98 21.07
CA ARG A 96 -5.20 17.45 20.36
C ARG A 96 -4.26 16.30 20.00
N LEU A 97 -4.26 15.21 20.77
CA LEU A 97 -3.46 14.02 20.48
C LEU A 97 -3.97 13.27 19.25
N LEU A 98 -5.29 13.12 19.11
CA LEU A 98 -5.89 12.56 17.90
C LEU A 98 -5.42 13.32 16.67
N ARG A 99 -5.46 14.66 16.72
CA ARG A 99 -5.10 15.53 15.60
C ARG A 99 -3.60 15.49 15.27
N ASN A 100 -2.74 15.38 16.27
CA ASN A 100 -1.29 15.28 16.08
C ASN A 100 -0.89 13.90 15.54
N PHE A 101 -1.44 12.82 16.10
CA PHE A 101 -1.25 11.47 15.57
C PHE A 101 -1.78 11.38 14.14
N MET A 102 -2.91 12.06 13.88
CA MET A 102 -3.51 12.13 12.56
C MET A 102 -2.66 12.88 11.51
N SER A 103 -1.70 13.68 11.97
CA SER A 103 -0.79 14.44 11.13
C SER A 103 0.61 13.82 11.06
N ASP A 104 0.85 12.69 11.73
CA ASP A 104 2.15 12.05 11.83
C ASP A 104 2.46 11.22 10.57
N ARG A 105 3.58 11.53 9.91
CA ARG A 105 4.02 10.85 8.68
C ARG A 105 4.48 9.41 8.91
N GLY A 106 4.93 9.07 10.13
CA GLY A 106 5.30 7.69 10.49
C GLY A 106 4.09 6.75 10.46
N THR A 107 2.92 7.23 10.89
CA THR A 107 1.66 6.47 10.81
C THR A 107 1.11 6.37 9.39
N GLN A 108 1.49 7.28 8.48
CA GLN A 108 0.99 7.28 7.10
C GLN A 108 1.76 6.34 6.15
N ILE A 109 2.94 5.85 6.55
CA ILE A 109 3.83 5.01 5.70
C ILE A 109 3.68 3.51 5.99
N VAL A 110 3.18 3.14 7.17
CA VAL A 110 2.98 1.74 7.61
C VAL A 110 1.75 1.15 6.96
#